data_AF-A0A843TBK1-F1
#
_entry.id   AF-A0A843TBK1-F1
#
_cell.length_a   1.000
_cell.length_b   1.000
_cell.length_c   1.000
_cell.angle_alpha   90.00
_cell.angle_beta   90.00
_cell.angle_gamma   90.00
#
_symmetry.space_group_name_H-M   'P 1'
#
loop_
_entity.id
_entity.type
_entity.pdbx_description
1 polymer ?
#
loop_
_entity_poly.entity_id
_entity_poly.type
_entity_poly.pdbx_seq_one_letter_code
_entity_poly.pdbx_strand_id
1 'polypeptide(L)'
;MTTKDSVVRARRLPATEDLTDDDFAGSFWIGKHSADQDLLVFDPNAVDADGEIIALYSLTQHRARSFRRSTLIERIRIITDAEEHARAKEDYEKRDLLRATHEQELEAARAERLERQRAAVVGAHRRYLEALELPYDGVRETDADHRPGRRTKCHSCGIALDDFARAVCVTCDGVLCSCGACACGRAPRR
;
A
#
# COMPACT_ATOMS: atom_id res chain seq x y z
N MET A 1 21.78 54.38 -13.51
CA MET A 1 20.82 53.29 -13.18
C MET A 1 21.41 52.02 -13.76
N THR A 2 22.13 51.25 -12.94
CA THR A 2 22.85 50.04 -13.36
C THR A 2 22.05 48.81 -12.94
N THR A 3 21.48 48.13 -13.93
CA THR A 3 20.80 46.84 -13.79
C THR A 3 21.83 45.77 -13.39
N LYS A 4 21.62 45.14 -12.23
CA LYS A 4 22.39 43.97 -11.79
C LYS A 4 21.80 42.73 -12.48
N ASP A 5 22.50 42.23 -13.49
CA ASP A 5 22.27 40.89 -14.04
C ASP A 5 22.74 39.83 -13.04
N SER A 6 21.79 39.23 -12.32
CA SER A 6 22.03 38.03 -11.52
C SER A 6 22.08 36.82 -12.45
N VAL A 7 23.27 36.50 -12.95
CA VAL A 7 23.55 35.26 -13.68
C VAL A 7 23.49 34.09 -12.71
N VAL A 8 22.35 33.39 -12.66
CA VAL A 8 22.22 32.09 -12.01
C VAL A 8 23.05 31.08 -12.80
N ARG A 9 24.28 30.81 -12.35
CA ARG A 9 25.12 29.75 -12.91
C ARG A 9 24.46 28.41 -12.60
N ALA A 10 23.88 27.78 -13.61
CA ALA A 10 23.48 26.38 -13.53
C ALA A 10 24.73 25.54 -13.24
N ARG A 11 24.87 25.04 -12.01
CA ARG A 11 25.92 24.08 -11.65
C ARG A 11 25.70 22.82 -12.48
N ARG A 12 26.72 22.45 -13.25
CA ARG A 12 26.78 21.16 -13.95
C ARG A 12 26.76 20.07 -12.88
N LEU A 13 25.78 19.17 -12.93
CA LEU A 13 25.72 18.02 -12.04
C LEU A 13 26.96 17.13 -12.26
N PRO A 14 27.65 16.68 -11.20
CA PRO A 14 28.81 15.81 -11.32
C PRO A 14 28.42 14.45 -11.93
N ALA A 15 29.38 13.80 -12.59
CA ALA A 15 29.22 12.42 -13.02
C ALA A 15 28.99 11.52 -11.79
N THR A 16 28.20 10.46 -11.95
CA THR A 16 27.62 9.62 -10.89
C THR A 16 28.61 8.92 -9.94
N GLU A 17 29.92 9.10 -10.11
CA GLU A 17 30.96 8.40 -9.33
C GLU A 17 31.43 9.16 -8.09
N ASP A 18 31.09 10.45 -7.94
CA ASP A 18 31.49 11.27 -6.78
C ASP A 18 30.30 12.06 -6.21
N LEU A 19 29.27 11.38 -5.72
CA LEU A 19 28.26 12.04 -4.89
C LEU A 19 28.86 12.30 -3.51
N THR A 20 29.22 13.55 -3.27
CA THR A 20 29.70 14.03 -1.97
C THR A 20 28.51 14.45 -1.10
N ASP A 21 28.70 14.49 0.22
CA ASP A 21 27.67 15.02 1.12
C ASP A 21 27.22 16.45 0.75
N ASP A 22 28.10 17.22 0.08
CA ASP A 22 27.82 18.57 -0.42
C ASP A 22 26.85 18.61 -1.61
N ASP A 23 26.69 17.52 -2.38
CA ASP A 23 25.75 17.47 -3.50
C ASP A 23 24.29 17.37 -3.04
N PHE A 24 24.08 16.92 -1.80
CA PHE A 24 22.77 16.88 -1.15
C PHE A 24 22.45 18.17 -0.39
N ALA A 25 23.43 19.06 -0.20
CA ALA A 25 23.28 20.27 0.58
C ALA A 25 22.48 21.34 -0.18
N GLY A 26 21.16 21.27 -0.06
CA GLY A 26 20.25 22.39 -0.35
C GLY A 26 19.71 22.47 -1.78
N SER A 27 19.98 21.48 -2.64
CA SER A 27 19.34 21.38 -3.96
C SER A 27 18.29 20.29 -4.03
N PHE A 28 17.17 20.61 -4.68
CA PHE A 28 16.18 19.65 -5.14
C PHE A 28 16.81 18.69 -6.14
N TRP A 29 16.67 17.38 -5.92
CA TRP A 29 17.16 16.37 -6.87
C TRP A 29 16.22 15.17 -6.96
N ILE A 30 16.31 14.47 -8.09
CA ILE A 30 15.47 13.33 -8.42
C ILE A 30 16.35 12.13 -8.79
N GLY A 31 16.05 10.96 -8.24
CA GLY A 31 16.74 9.72 -8.54
C GLY A 31 15.81 8.54 -8.72
N LYS A 32 16.37 7.44 -9.25
CA LYS A 32 15.70 6.15 -9.42
C LYS A 32 16.28 5.14 -8.46
N HIS A 33 15.43 4.46 -7.71
CA HIS A 33 15.85 3.38 -6.84
C HIS A 33 16.13 2.11 -7.67
N SER A 34 17.31 1.53 -7.52
CA SER A 34 17.83 0.44 -8.35
C SER A 34 16.99 -0.84 -8.32
N ALA A 35 16.36 -1.18 -7.20
CA ALA A 35 15.65 -2.46 -7.04
C ALA A 35 14.22 -2.46 -7.63
N ASP A 36 13.50 -1.34 -7.50
CA ASP A 36 12.08 -1.22 -7.88
C ASP A 36 11.85 -0.17 -8.97
N GLN A 37 12.90 0.53 -9.41
CA GLN A 37 12.88 1.60 -10.42
C GLN A 37 11.98 2.80 -10.04
N ASP A 38 11.65 2.94 -8.75
CA ASP A 38 10.81 4.02 -8.23
C ASP A 38 11.51 5.38 -8.35
N LEU A 39 10.77 6.40 -8.76
CA LEU A 39 11.24 7.78 -8.84
C LEU A 39 11.13 8.43 -7.47
N LEU A 40 12.27 8.85 -6.94
CA LEU A 40 12.41 9.41 -5.61
C LEU A 40 12.84 10.88 -5.72
N VAL A 41 12.14 11.73 -4.98
CA VAL A 41 12.40 13.17 -4.94
C VAL A 41 12.93 13.53 -3.56
N PHE A 42 14.07 14.20 -3.53
CA PHE A 42 14.55 14.91 -2.36
C PHE A 42 14.18 16.39 -2.47
N ASP A 43 13.45 16.88 -1.47
CA ASP A 43 13.10 18.29 -1.35
C ASP A 43 13.68 18.82 -0.03
N PRO A 44 14.71 19.70 -0.10
CA PRO A 44 15.36 20.23 1.11
C PRO A 44 14.42 21.08 1.97
N ASN A 45 13.28 21.54 1.45
CA ASN A 45 12.30 22.28 2.23
C ASN A 45 11.34 21.37 3.00
N ALA A 46 11.26 20.09 2.62
CA ALA A 46 10.33 19.12 3.18
C ALA A 46 10.98 18.14 4.16
N VAL A 47 12.31 18.07 4.19
CA VAL A 47 13.07 17.04 4.89
C VAL A 47 14.24 17.65 5.65
N ASP A 48 14.48 17.17 6.86
CA ASP A 48 15.70 17.47 7.61
C ASP A 48 16.89 16.73 6.96
N ALA A 49 17.82 17.49 6.39
CA ALA A 49 18.95 16.96 5.63
C ALA A 49 20.09 16.44 6.54
N ASP A 50 20.06 16.73 7.84
CA ASP A 50 21.21 16.51 8.74
C ASP A 50 21.17 15.13 9.46
N GLY A 51 20.13 14.33 9.23
CA GLY A 51 19.96 13.01 9.84
C GLY A 51 20.72 11.86 9.15
N GLU A 52 20.98 10.77 9.91
CA GLU A 52 21.41 9.47 9.33
C GLU A 52 20.33 8.90 8.40
N ILE A 53 19.06 9.24 8.68
CA ILE A 53 17.90 8.82 7.92
C ILE A 53 17.38 10.02 7.12
N ILE A 54 17.33 9.87 5.81
CA ILE A 54 16.77 10.84 4.88
C ILE A 54 15.44 10.32 4.36
N ALA A 55 14.42 11.15 4.40
CA ALA A 55 13.14 10.87 3.76
C ALA A 55 13.19 11.33 2.30
N LEU A 56 12.74 10.48 1.38
CA LEU A 56 12.54 10.81 -0.03
C LEU A 56 11.09 10.57 -0.39
N TYR A 57 10.51 11.43 -1.21
CA TYR A 57 9.14 11.25 -1.67
C TYR A 57 9.12 10.32 -2.89
N SER A 58 8.38 9.21 -2.79
CA SER A 58 8.14 8.28 -3.90
C SER A 58 7.01 8.80 -4.79
N LEU A 59 7.29 9.00 -6.07
CA LEU A 59 6.29 9.42 -7.05
C LEU A 59 5.38 8.26 -7.47
N THR A 60 5.81 7.01 -7.38
CA THR A 60 4.95 5.86 -7.70
C THR A 60 4.03 5.48 -6.54
N GLN A 61 4.53 5.56 -5.30
CA GLN A 61 3.76 5.17 -4.10
C GLN A 61 3.10 6.36 -3.40
N HIS A 62 3.34 7.58 -3.89
CA HIS A 62 2.82 8.85 -3.37
C HIS A 62 3.02 9.05 -1.85
N ARG A 63 4.15 8.57 -1.32
CA ARG A 63 4.48 8.63 0.11
C ARG A 63 5.97 8.84 0.35
N ALA A 64 6.30 9.36 1.54
CA ALA A 64 7.68 9.43 1.99
C ALA A 64 8.23 8.02 2.28
N ARG A 65 9.46 7.77 1.85
CA ARG A 65 10.25 6.57 2.13
C ARG A 65 11.52 6.99 2.85
N SER A 66 11.82 6.34 3.96
CA SER A 66 13.02 6.62 4.75
C SER A 66 14.16 5.71 4.32
N PHE A 67 15.33 6.30 4.09
CA PHE A 67 16.55 5.59 3.73
C PHE A 67 17.68 6.01 4.66
N ARG A 68 18.57 5.07 4.97
CA ARG A 68 19.86 5.45 5.57
C ARG A 68 20.70 6.17 4.52
N ARG A 69 21.43 7.20 4.91
CA ARG A 69 22.28 8.01 4.04
C ARG A 69 23.26 7.15 3.24
N SER A 70 23.91 6.17 3.88
CA SER A 70 24.81 5.22 3.23
C SER A 70 24.15 4.42 2.11
N THR A 71 22.88 4.07 2.27
CA THR A 71 22.11 3.31 1.28
C THR A 71 21.69 4.15 0.08
N LEU A 72 21.56 5.48 0.23
CA LEU A 72 21.18 6.36 -0.88
C LEU A 72 22.20 6.28 -2.01
N ILE A 73 23.48 6.43 -1.69
CA ILE A 73 24.59 6.42 -2.66
C ILE A 73 24.65 5.07 -3.40
N GLU A 74 24.45 3.97 -2.67
CA GLU A 74 24.50 2.63 -3.23
C GLU A 74 23.30 2.29 -4.13
N ARG A 75 22.11 2.77 -3.77
CA ARG A 75 20.85 2.26 -4.34
C ARG A 75 20.10 3.24 -5.21
N ILE A 76 20.43 4.53 -5.18
CA ILE A 76 19.67 5.54 -5.91
C ILE A 76 20.55 6.20 -6.95
N ARG A 77 20.16 6.02 -8.21
CA ARG A 77 20.84 6.62 -9.34
C ARG A 77 20.17 7.93 -9.70
N ILE A 78 20.92 9.03 -9.68
CA ILE A 78 20.40 10.34 -10.10
C ILE A 78 19.98 10.31 -11.57
N ILE A 79 18.86 10.94 -11.87
CA ILE A 79 18.34 11.09 -13.23
C ILE A 79 19.03 12.30 -13.87
N THR A 80 19.78 12.03 -14.94
CA THR A 80 20.44 13.07 -15.74
C THR A 80 19.65 13.49 -16.97
N ASP A 81 18.62 12.73 -17.33
CA ASP A 81 17.75 13.03 -18.47
C ASP A 81 16.84 14.22 -18.13
N ALA A 82 16.92 15.28 -18.94
CA ALA A 82 16.25 16.55 -18.64
C ALA A 82 14.72 16.44 -18.78
N GLU A 83 14.23 15.64 -19.72
CA GLU A 83 12.78 15.48 -19.93
C GLU A 83 12.18 14.69 -18.77
N GLU A 84 12.79 13.56 -18.40
CA GLU A 84 12.36 12.76 -17.27
C GLU A 84 12.42 13.55 -15.95
N HIS A 85 13.47 14.33 -15.73
CA HIS A 85 13.58 15.19 -14.57
C HIS A 85 12.48 16.26 -14.54
N ALA A 86 12.14 16.87 -15.69
CA ALA A 86 11.07 17.85 -15.78
C ALA A 86 9.70 17.23 -15.46
N ARG A 87 9.39 16.05 -16.01
CA ARG A 87 8.15 15.32 -15.72
C ARG A 87 8.04 14.95 -14.24
N ALA A 88 9.09 14.38 -13.66
CA ALA A 88 9.10 13.98 -12.26
C ALA A 88 8.93 15.20 -11.32
N LYS A 89 9.49 16.35 -11.69
CA LYS A 89 9.26 17.60 -10.95
C LYS A 89 7.80 18.05 -11.03
N GLU A 90 7.19 18.01 -12.21
CA GLU A 90 5.77 18.36 -12.40
C GLU A 90 4.86 17.44 -11.57
N ASP A 91 5.13 16.13 -11.56
CA ASP A 91 4.38 15.18 -10.73
C ASP A 91 4.54 15.47 -9.23
N TYR A 92 5.75 15.84 -8.79
CA TYR A 92 6.01 16.23 -7.40
C TYR A 92 5.27 17.51 -6.99
N GLU A 93 5.13 18.48 -7.89
CA GLU A 93 4.32 19.68 -7.66
C GLU A 93 2.83 19.34 -7.51
N LYS A 94 2.37 18.29 -8.19
CA LYS A 94 1.00 17.75 -8.10
C LYS A 94 0.82 16.66 -7.03
N ARG A 95 1.82 16.44 -6.15
CA ARG A 95 1.88 15.28 -5.26
C ARG A 95 0.64 15.08 -4.39
N ASP A 96 0.02 16.15 -3.88
CA ASP A 96 -1.14 16.02 -2.99
C ASP A 96 -2.38 15.53 -3.74
N LEU A 97 -2.57 16.00 -4.98
CA LEU A 97 -3.63 15.53 -5.87
C LEU A 97 -3.40 14.07 -6.25
N LEU A 98 -2.20 13.73 -6.72
CA LEU A 98 -1.87 12.37 -7.14
C LEU A 98 -1.95 11.38 -5.96
N ARG A 99 -1.52 11.80 -4.76
CA ARG A 99 -1.68 11.01 -3.53
C ARG A 99 -3.15 10.71 -3.24
N ALA A 100 -4.02 11.72 -3.33
CA ALA A 100 -5.45 11.53 -3.07
C ALA A 100 -6.09 10.59 -4.11
N THR A 101 -5.75 10.74 -5.39
CA THR A 101 -6.21 9.83 -6.45
C THR A 101 -5.71 8.40 -6.20
N HIS A 102 -4.43 8.23 -5.89
CA HIS A 102 -3.86 6.91 -5.60
C HIS A 102 -4.50 6.25 -4.39
N GLU A 103 -4.78 7.00 -3.32
CA GLU A 103 -5.47 6.49 -2.14
C GLU A 103 -6.90 6.03 -2.47
N GLN A 104 -7.64 6.78 -3.29
CA GLN A 104 -8.96 6.38 -3.77
C GLN A 104 -8.90 5.09 -4.61
N GLU A 105 -7.92 4.96 -5.49
CA GLU A 105 -7.70 3.76 -6.30
C GLU A 105 -7.37 2.54 -5.43
N LEU A 106 -6.48 2.69 -4.45
CA LEU A 106 -6.13 1.63 -3.51
C LEU A 106 -7.33 1.18 -2.69
N GLU A 107 -8.16 2.12 -2.23
CA GLU A 107 -9.37 1.79 -1.47
C GLU A 107 -10.40 1.07 -2.35
N ALA A 108 -10.61 1.53 -3.58
CA ALA A 108 -11.47 0.86 -4.55
C ALA A 108 -10.97 -0.58 -4.84
N ALA A 109 -9.67 -0.77 -5.04
CA ALA A 109 -9.08 -2.09 -5.27
C ALA A 109 -9.20 -3.01 -4.05
N ARG A 110 -9.06 -2.48 -2.83
CA ARG A 110 -9.29 -3.23 -1.59
C ARG A 110 -10.75 -3.66 -1.46
N ALA A 111 -11.69 -2.76 -1.72
CA ALA A 111 -13.11 -3.05 -1.70
C ALA A 111 -13.49 -4.14 -2.73
N GLU A 112 -12.98 -4.03 -3.96
CA GLU A 112 -13.20 -5.04 -5.00
C GLU A 112 -12.62 -6.42 -4.59
N ARG A 113 -11.42 -6.44 -4.01
CA ARG A 113 -10.80 -7.68 -3.51
C ARG A 113 -11.64 -8.30 -2.39
N LEU A 114 -12.12 -7.50 -1.44
CA LEU A 114 -12.97 -7.95 -0.34
C LEU A 114 -14.27 -8.55 -0.88
N GLU A 115 -14.92 -7.88 -1.84
CA GLU A 115 -16.17 -8.36 -2.43
C GLU A 115 -15.99 -9.68 -3.18
N ARG A 116 -14.92 -9.83 -3.99
CA ARG A 116 -14.58 -11.11 -4.64
C ARG A 116 -14.37 -12.22 -3.62
N GLN A 117 -13.66 -11.91 -2.54
CA GLN A 117 -13.37 -12.87 -1.48
C GLN A 117 -14.64 -13.28 -0.74
N ARG A 118 -15.52 -12.32 -0.43
CA ARG A 118 -16.85 -12.56 0.13
C ARG A 118 -17.69 -13.46 -0.78
N ALA A 119 -17.81 -13.12 -2.07
CA ALA A 119 -18.56 -13.91 -3.03
C ALA A 119 -18.05 -15.37 -3.12
N ALA A 120 -16.72 -15.56 -3.11
CA ALA A 120 -16.11 -16.89 -3.11
C ALA A 120 -16.48 -17.70 -1.85
N VAL A 121 -16.43 -17.08 -0.66
CA VAL A 121 -16.81 -17.71 0.61
C VAL A 121 -18.30 -18.03 0.65
N VAL A 122 -19.15 -17.13 0.18
CA VAL A 122 -20.61 -17.35 0.08
C VAL A 122 -20.92 -18.53 -0.84
N GLY A 123 -20.27 -18.61 -2.00
CA GLY A 123 -20.42 -19.74 -2.92
C GLY A 123 -19.89 -21.06 -2.35
N ALA A 124 -18.78 -21.04 -1.63
CA ALA A 124 -18.28 -22.21 -0.90
C ALA A 124 -19.25 -22.65 0.21
N HIS A 125 -19.83 -21.69 0.93
CA HIS A 125 -20.78 -21.94 2.00
C HIS A 125 -22.07 -22.59 1.49
N ARG A 126 -22.62 -22.10 0.37
CA ARG A 126 -23.78 -22.71 -0.28
C ARG A 126 -23.52 -24.18 -0.64
N ARG A 127 -22.39 -24.46 -1.30
CA ARG A 127 -21.98 -25.84 -1.66
C ARG A 127 -21.78 -26.72 -0.43
N TYR A 128 -21.24 -26.16 0.64
CA TYR A 128 -21.05 -26.88 1.90
C TYR A 128 -22.39 -27.30 2.53
N LEU A 129 -23.38 -26.41 2.59
CA LEU A 129 -24.70 -26.73 3.12
C LEU A 129 -25.47 -27.70 2.21
N GLU A 130 -25.38 -27.53 0.89
CA GLU A 130 -25.97 -28.44 -0.09
C GLU A 130 -25.42 -29.87 0.07
N ALA A 131 -24.11 -30.03 0.25
CA ALA A 131 -23.50 -31.34 0.49
C ALA A 131 -23.92 -32.00 1.82
N LEU A 132 -24.48 -31.22 2.75
CA LEU A 132 -25.02 -31.70 4.03
C LEU A 132 -26.55 -31.81 4.01
N GLU A 133 -27.19 -31.54 2.87
CA GLU A 133 -28.65 -31.49 2.73
C GLU A 133 -29.31 -30.48 3.70
N LEU A 134 -28.61 -29.38 3.99
CA LEU A 134 -29.10 -28.29 4.86
C LEU A 134 -29.62 -27.10 4.02
N PRO A 135 -30.68 -26.42 4.46
CA PRO A 135 -31.18 -25.22 3.77
C PRO A 135 -30.18 -24.06 3.85
N TYR A 136 -30.09 -23.28 2.78
CA TYR A 136 -29.29 -22.05 2.72
C TYR A 136 -30.18 -20.82 2.98
N ASP A 137 -30.08 -20.26 4.19
CA ASP A 137 -30.88 -19.09 4.60
C ASP A 137 -30.21 -17.74 4.28
N GLY A 138 -28.99 -17.76 3.72
CA GLY A 138 -28.24 -16.57 3.38
C GLY A 138 -27.03 -16.28 4.25
N VAL A 139 -26.37 -15.16 3.95
CA VAL A 139 -25.17 -14.66 4.62
C VAL A 139 -25.36 -13.17 4.87
N ARG A 140 -25.12 -12.73 6.12
CA ARG A 140 -25.10 -11.30 6.46
C ARG A 140 -23.66 -10.79 6.55
N GLU A 141 -23.50 -9.49 6.40
CA GLU A 141 -22.20 -8.84 6.65
C GLU A 141 -21.94 -8.74 8.16
N THR A 142 -20.68 -8.83 8.55
CA THR A 142 -20.26 -8.52 9.92
C THR A 142 -20.03 -7.03 10.05
N ASP A 143 -20.60 -6.47 11.11
CA ASP A 143 -20.27 -5.11 11.53
C ASP A 143 -18.83 -5.10 12.07
N ALA A 144 -18.18 -3.93 12.04
CA ALA A 144 -16.84 -3.74 12.61
C ALA A 144 -16.76 -4.13 14.11
N ASP A 145 -17.90 -4.11 14.81
CA ASP A 145 -18.03 -4.49 16.21
C ASP A 145 -18.36 -5.98 16.44
N HIS A 146 -18.52 -6.77 15.36
CA HIS A 146 -18.79 -8.20 15.47
C HIS A 146 -17.56 -8.93 16.02
N ARG A 147 -17.50 -9.10 17.34
CA ARG A 147 -16.52 -9.98 17.95
C ARG A 147 -16.90 -11.41 17.61
N PRO A 148 -16.05 -12.18 16.88
CA PRO A 148 -16.35 -13.57 16.61
C PRO A 148 -16.60 -14.28 17.94
N GLY A 149 -17.72 -15.00 18.04
CA GLY A 149 -18.00 -15.85 19.20
C GLY A 149 -16.82 -16.79 19.47
N ARG A 150 -16.70 -17.32 20.69
CA ARG A 150 -15.55 -18.08 21.25
C ARG A 150 -14.87 -19.14 20.36
N ARG A 151 -15.45 -19.55 19.22
CA ARG A 151 -14.83 -20.50 18.28
C ARG A 151 -13.75 -19.79 17.47
N THR A 152 -12.51 -19.96 17.88
CA THR A 152 -11.33 -19.44 17.17
C THR A 152 -10.93 -20.26 15.95
N LYS A 153 -11.48 -21.47 15.75
CA LYS A 153 -11.10 -22.38 14.67
C LYS A 153 -12.30 -23.01 13.97
N CYS A 154 -12.19 -23.19 12.66
CA CYS A 154 -13.13 -23.94 11.84
C CYS A 154 -13.14 -25.41 12.25
N HIS A 155 -14.33 -26.01 12.40
CA HIS A 155 -14.45 -27.44 12.72
C HIS A 155 -14.15 -28.36 11.53
N SER A 156 -14.21 -27.83 10.30
CA SER A 156 -13.97 -28.59 9.07
C SER A 156 -12.48 -28.67 8.75
N CYS A 157 -11.82 -27.52 8.56
CA CYS A 157 -10.40 -27.46 8.17
C CYS A 157 -9.43 -27.13 9.30
N GLY A 158 -9.90 -26.79 10.50
CA GLY A 158 -9.05 -26.44 11.66
C GLY A 158 -8.38 -25.06 11.61
N ILE A 159 -8.51 -24.31 10.50
CA ILE A 159 -7.93 -22.98 10.34
C ILE A 159 -8.61 -21.98 11.28
N ALA A 160 -7.86 -20.99 11.76
CA ALA A 160 -8.40 -19.92 12.58
C ALA A 160 -9.46 -19.11 11.83
N LEU A 161 -10.54 -18.71 12.50
CA LEU A 161 -11.56 -17.83 11.92
C LEU A 161 -11.19 -16.37 12.24
N ASP A 162 -10.92 -15.57 11.22
CA ASP A 162 -10.39 -14.19 11.32
C ASP A 162 -11.26 -13.14 10.58
N ASP A 163 -12.54 -13.45 10.36
CA ASP A 163 -13.56 -12.57 9.72
C ASP A 163 -13.11 -11.90 8.41
N PHE A 164 -12.17 -12.53 7.69
CA PHE A 164 -11.53 -11.93 6.52
C PHE A 164 -12.51 -11.61 5.37
N ALA A 165 -13.63 -12.34 5.28
CA ALA A 165 -14.66 -12.18 4.24
C ALA A 165 -15.85 -11.34 4.72
N ARG A 166 -15.80 -10.85 5.96
CA ARG A 166 -16.89 -10.17 6.65
C ARG A 166 -18.23 -10.91 6.61
N ALA A 167 -18.21 -12.23 6.62
CA ALA A 167 -19.34 -13.05 6.21
C ALA A 167 -19.73 -14.02 7.34
N VAL A 168 -20.99 -13.94 7.76
CA VAL A 168 -21.55 -14.82 8.80
C VAL A 168 -22.84 -15.47 8.33
N CYS A 169 -23.00 -16.74 8.69
CA CYS A 169 -24.20 -17.51 8.38
C CYS A 169 -25.41 -16.94 9.12
N VAL A 170 -26.52 -16.72 8.41
CA VAL A 170 -27.78 -16.21 9.01
C VAL A 170 -28.36 -17.21 10.02
N THR A 171 -28.18 -18.51 9.79
CA THR A 171 -28.80 -19.56 10.60
C THR A 171 -28.10 -19.79 11.95
N CYS A 172 -26.77 -19.71 11.99
CA CYS A 172 -25.99 -20.05 13.20
C CYS A 172 -25.14 -18.90 13.76
N ASP A 173 -25.19 -17.73 13.14
CA ASP A 173 -24.41 -16.53 13.51
C ASP A 173 -22.89 -16.75 13.55
N GLY A 174 -22.41 -17.86 12.97
CA GLY A 174 -20.99 -18.18 12.92
C GLY A 174 -20.30 -17.55 11.72
N VAL A 175 -19.08 -17.02 11.95
CA VAL A 175 -18.18 -16.55 10.89
C VAL A 175 -17.88 -17.70 9.93
N LEU A 176 -18.00 -17.41 8.64
CA LEU A 176 -17.73 -18.37 7.58
C LEU A 176 -16.23 -18.55 7.40
N CYS A 177 -15.80 -19.80 7.32
CA CYS A 177 -14.43 -20.12 6.96
C CYS A 177 -14.21 -19.96 5.44
N SER A 178 -12.96 -19.84 5.01
CA SER A 178 -12.56 -19.93 3.60
C SER A 178 -12.98 -21.25 2.93
N CYS A 179 -13.14 -22.33 3.69
CA CYS A 179 -13.69 -23.59 3.19
C CYS A 179 -15.23 -23.61 3.04
N GLY A 180 -15.92 -22.53 3.40
CA GLY A 180 -17.39 -22.42 3.39
C GLY A 180 -18.08 -23.03 4.62
N ALA A 181 -17.36 -23.75 5.48
CA ALA A 181 -17.97 -24.38 6.65
C ALA A 181 -18.38 -23.37 7.74
N CYS A 182 -19.53 -23.64 8.38
CA CYS A 182 -20.07 -22.87 9.50
C CYS A 182 -20.59 -23.81 10.63
N ALA A 183 -21.10 -23.25 11.73
CA ALA A 183 -21.57 -24.06 12.85
C ALA A 183 -22.80 -24.95 12.56
N CYS A 184 -23.58 -24.70 11.50
CA CYS A 184 -24.74 -25.52 11.14
C CYS A 184 -24.38 -26.97 10.83
N GLY A 185 -23.22 -27.21 10.22
CA GLY A 185 -22.78 -28.57 9.87
C GLY A 185 -22.17 -29.35 11.03
N ARG A 186 -22.24 -28.82 12.26
CA ARG A 186 -21.76 -29.50 13.46
C ARG A 186 -22.94 -30.09 14.21
N ALA A 187 -22.91 -31.40 14.46
CA ALA A 187 -23.86 -32.02 15.38
C ALA A 187 -23.86 -31.25 16.72
N PRO A 188 -25.03 -30.95 17.31
CA PRO A 188 -25.07 -30.38 18.65
C PRO A 188 -24.29 -31.31 19.57
N ARG A 189 -23.34 -30.76 20.33
CA ARG A 189 -22.69 -31.53 21.40
C ARG A 189 -23.79 -31.85 22.40
N ARG A 190 -24.32 -33.08 22.35
CA ARG A 190 -25.15 -33.63 23.42
C ARG A 190 -24.30 -33.82 24.67
#